data_AF-A0A7J7RPH3-F1
#
_entry.id   AF-A0A7J7RPH3-F1
#
_cell.length_a   1.000
_cell.length_b   1.000
_cell.length_c   1.000
_cell.angle_alpha   90.00
_cell.angle_beta   90.00
_cell.angle_gamma   90.00
#
_symmetry.space_group_name_H-M   'P 1'
#
loop_
_entity.id
_entity.type
_entity.pdbx_description
1 polymer ?
#
loop_
_entity_poly.entity_id
_entity_poly.type
_entity_poly.pdbx_seq_one_letter_code
_entity_poly.pdbx_strand_id
1 'polypeptide(L)'
;MNQPLVDCEGYPRSDVDLYQVRTARHNIVCLQNDHKAVMKQVEDALHQLHARDKEKQARDMAEAHEEAVSCNLGLSEALAPPQAFAKVNSISPGSPASLAVSQGPATQICTHTVLVCKWMTRLWSLAP
;
A
#
# COMPACT_ATOMS: atom_id res chain seq x y z
N MET A 1 22.34 29.19 -9.61
CA MET A 1 22.11 30.64 -9.39
C MET A 1 23.38 31.38 -8.96
N ASN A 2 24.58 30.97 -9.41
CA ASN A 2 25.85 31.35 -8.75
C ASN A 2 26.78 32.21 -9.61
N GLN A 3 26.29 32.75 -10.73
CA GLN A 3 27.11 33.62 -11.59
C GLN A 3 27.35 34.98 -10.91
N PRO A 4 28.59 35.51 -10.95
CA PRO A 4 28.89 36.84 -10.47
C PRO A 4 28.03 37.91 -11.16
N LEU A 5 27.61 38.92 -10.40
CA LEU A 5 26.87 40.10 -10.90
C LEU A 5 27.78 41.27 -11.23
N VAL A 6 29.09 41.05 -11.15
CA VAL A 6 30.13 42.02 -11.43
C VAL A 6 30.95 41.52 -12.61
N ASP A 7 31.51 42.46 -13.35
CA ASP A 7 32.48 42.17 -14.40
C ASP A 7 33.88 41.85 -13.80
N CYS A 8 34.87 41.69 -14.68
CA CYS A 8 36.25 41.40 -14.30
C CYS A 8 36.98 42.59 -13.65
N GLU A 9 36.48 43.82 -13.83
CA GLU A 9 37.06 45.03 -13.25
C GLU A 9 36.40 45.40 -11.91
N GLY A 10 35.33 44.70 -11.53
CA GLY A 10 34.60 44.88 -10.28
C GLY A 10 33.44 45.87 -10.38
N TYR A 11 33.06 46.27 -11.59
CA TYR A 11 31.92 47.15 -11.82
C TYR A 11 30.62 46.35 -12.01
N PRO A 12 29.47 46.96 -11.68
CA PRO A 12 28.16 46.38 -11.97
C PRO A 12 28.01 46.10 -13.47
N ARG A 13 27.63 44.87 -13.83
CA ARG A 13 27.37 44.49 -15.22
C ARG A 13 26.27 45.36 -15.83
N SER A 14 26.53 45.90 -17.03
CA SER A 14 25.59 46.77 -17.77
C SER A 14 24.68 46.01 -18.73
N ASP A 15 25.00 44.74 -19.02
CA ASP A 15 24.24 43.85 -19.90
C ASP A 15 23.00 43.24 -19.23
N VAL A 16 22.90 43.31 -17.90
CA VAL A 16 21.83 42.66 -17.13
C VAL A 16 21.28 43.59 -16.06
N ASP A 17 19.97 43.59 -15.87
CA ASP A 17 19.32 44.24 -14.73
C ASP A 17 19.64 43.49 -13.43
N LEU A 18 20.62 44.02 -12.68
CA LEU A 18 21.10 43.42 -11.44
C LEU A 18 20.03 43.40 -10.35
N TYR A 19 19.14 44.39 -10.31
CA TYR A 19 18.10 44.48 -9.29
C TYR A 19 17.09 43.34 -9.46
N GLN A 20 16.64 43.14 -10.70
CA GLN A 20 15.71 42.06 -11.03
C GLN A 20 16.35 40.69 -10.82
N VAL A 21 17.61 40.51 -11.22
CA VAL A 21 18.30 39.24 -10.98
C VAL A 21 18.48 38.94 -9.49
N ARG A 22 18.81 39.96 -8.68
CA ARG A 22 18.99 39.77 -7.23
C ARG A 22 17.67 39.39 -6.56
N THR A 23 16.58 40.05 -6.95
CA THR A 23 15.23 39.74 -6.47
C THR A 23 14.80 38.33 -6.89
N ALA A 24 14.96 37.99 -8.17
CA ALA A 24 14.61 36.66 -8.69
C ALA A 24 15.43 35.56 -8.02
N ARG A 25 16.75 35.75 -7.82
CA ARG A 25 17.61 34.80 -7.11
C ARG A 25 17.15 34.59 -5.67
N HIS A 26 16.82 35.66 -4.96
CA HIS A 26 16.31 35.56 -3.61
C HIS A 26 15.00 34.76 -3.57
N ASN A 27 14.04 35.12 -4.41
CA ASN A 27 12.74 34.44 -4.47
C ASN A 27 12.89 32.95 -4.77
N ILE A 28 13.76 32.60 -5.72
CA ILE A 28 14.03 31.20 -6.09
C ILE A 28 14.63 30.43 -4.91
N VAL A 29 15.58 31.03 -4.19
CA VAL A 29 16.16 30.38 -3.00
C VAL A 29 15.12 30.17 -1.91
N CYS A 30 14.27 31.16 -1.64
CA CYS A 30 13.18 31.03 -0.68
C CYS A 30 12.23 29.89 -1.06
N LEU A 31 11.74 29.88 -2.30
CA LEU A 31 10.86 28.82 -2.80
C LEU A 31 11.50 27.43 -2.75
N GLN A 32 12.80 27.33 -3.06
CA GLN A 32 13.53 26.06 -2.97
C GLN A 32 13.66 25.57 -1.53
N ASN A 33 13.87 26.48 -0.57
CA ASN A 33 13.94 26.13 0.84
C ASN A 33 12.58 25.70 1.36
N ASP A 34 11.51 26.41 1.02
CA ASP A 34 10.14 26.07 1.39
C ASP A 34 9.74 24.71 0.83
N HIS A 35 10.05 24.46 -0.45
CA HIS A 35 9.83 23.17 -1.07
C HIS A 35 10.57 22.04 -0.34
N LYS A 36 11.85 22.23 -0.01
CA LYS A 36 12.61 21.25 0.79
C LYS A 36 12.00 21.01 2.17
N ALA A 37 11.53 22.07 2.83
CA ALA A 37 10.87 21.97 4.12
C ALA A 37 9.56 21.18 4.04
N VAL A 38 8.73 21.46 3.03
CA VAL A 38 7.46 20.75 2.80
C VAL A 38 7.72 19.27 2.46
N MET A 39 8.67 18.97 1.57
CA MET A 39 9.00 17.59 1.23
C MET A 39 9.50 16.79 2.44
N LYS A 40 10.33 17.40 3.29
CA LYS A 40 10.76 16.77 4.54
C LYS A 40 9.59 16.45 5.47
N GLN A 41 8.61 17.36 5.59
CA GLN A 41 7.41 17.09 6.41
C GLN A 41 6.60 15.92 5.86
N VAL A 42 6.49 15.80 4.54
CA VAL A 42 5.80 14.67 3.89
C VAL A 42 6.54 13.35 4.18
N GLU A 43 7.87 13.34 4.04
CA GLU A 43 8.71 12.17 4.36
C GLU A 43 8.54 11.75 5.83
N ASP A 44 8.60 12.70 6.76
CA ASP A 44 8.43 12.45 8.19
C ASP A 44 7.04 11.92 8.52
N ALA A 45 5.98 12.47 7.94
CA ALA A 45 4.60 12.01 8.13
C ALA A 45 4.41 10.58 7.62
N LEU A 46 4.99 10.24 6.46
CA LEU A 46 4.93 8.88 5.90
C LEU A 46 5.63 7.86 6.79
N HIS A 47 6.83 8.21 7.29
CA HIS A 47 7.53 7.36 8.25
C HIS A 47 6.73 7.15 9.54
N GLN A 48 6.09 8.19 10.05
CA GLN A 48 5.25 8.09 11.24
C GLN A 48 4.05 7.15 11.01
N LEU A 49 3.35 7.29 9.88
CA LEU A 49 2.21 6.42 9.55
C LEU A 49 2.64 4.94 9.52
N HIS A 50 3.69 4.63 8.76
CA HIS A 50 4.19 3.26 8.65
C HIS A 50 4.72 2.71 9.98
N ALA A 51 5.34 3.55 10.82
CA ALA A 51 5.76 3.12 12.14
C ALA A 51 4.55 2.74 13.03
N ARG A 52 3.47 3.52 12.97
CA ARG A 52 2.24 3.26 13.71
C ARG A 52 1.52 2.01 13.22
N ASP A 53 1.42 1.82 11.92
CA ASP A 53 0.78 0.63 11.33
C ASP A 53 1.54 -0.64 11.67
N LYS A 54 2.88 -0.62 11.64
CA LYS A 54 3.70 -1.76 12.08
C LYS A 54 3.50 -2.08 13.56
N GLU A 55 3.45 -1.07 14.43
CA GLU A 55 3.22 -1.26 15.86
C GLU A 55 1.82 -1.85 16.13
N LYS A 56 0.81 -1.36 15.42
CA LYS A 56 -0.55 -1.89 15.50
C LYS A 56 -0.63 -3.32 14.98
N GLN A 57 -0.07 -3.59 13.81
CA GLN A 57 -0.04 -4.93 13.23
C GLN A 57 0.68 -5.94 14.14
N ALA A 58 1.79 -5.54 14.76
CA ALA A 58 2.49 -6.40 15.71
C ALA A 58 1.64 -6.72 16.95
N ARG A 59 0.88 -5.75 17.46
CA ARG A 59 -0.08 -5.96 18.56
C ARG A 59 -1.21 -6.89 18.15
N ASP A 60 -1.87 -6.62 17.03
CA ASP A 60 -2.97 -7.43 16.51
C ASP A 60 -2.50 -8.87 16.24
N MET A 61 -1.28 -9.07 15.73
CA MET A 61 -0.68 -10.39 15.54
C MET A 61 -0.34 -11.10 16.86
N ALA A 62 0.12 -10.38 17.88
CA ALA A 62 0.41 -10.94 19.19
C ALA A 62 -0.87 -11.40 19.90
N GLU A 63 -1.93 -10.58 19.84
CA GLU A 63 -3.27 -10.91 20.36
C GLU A 63 -3.87 -12.11 19.63
N ALA A 64 -3.83 -12.12 18.29
CA ALA A 64 -4.29 -13.28 17.51
C ALA A 64 -3.49 -14.55 17.81
N HIS A 65 -2.18 -14.44 18.06
CA HIS A 65 -1.35 -15.57 18.46
C HIS A 65 -1.72 -16.06 19.88
N GLU A 66 -1.96 -15.15 20.83
CA GLU A 66 -2.40 -15.51 22.18
C GLU A 66 -3.77 -16.19 22.18
N GLU A 67 -4.73 -15.68 21.41
CA GLU A 67 -6.03 -16.32 21.20
C GLU A 67 -5.90 -17.69 20.54
N ALA A 68 -5.02 -17.84 19.54
CA ALA A 68 -4.76 -19.14 18.90
C ALA A 68 -4.10 -20.14 19.87
N VAL A 69 -3.20 -19.69 20.74
CA VAL A 69 -2.55 -20.53 21.77
C VAL A 69 -3.56 -20.93 22.86
N SER A 70 -4.44 -20.02 23.28
CA SER A 70 -5.52 -20.30 24.22
C SER A 70 -6.53 -21.31 23.66
N CYS A 71 -6.90 -21.16 22.37
CA CYS A 71 -7.68 -22.16 21.65
C CYS A 71 -6.96 -23.51 21.55
N ASN A 72 -5.64 -23.53 21.31
CA ASN A 72 -4.86 -24.77 21.28
C ASN A 72 -4.72 -25.42 22.66
N LEU A 73 -4.70 -24.65 23.76
CA LEU A 73 -4.65 -25.19 25.12
C LEU A 73 -6.01 -25.77 25.56
N GLY A 74 -7.12 -25.16 25.12
CA GLY A 74 -8.47 -25.73 25.24
C GLY A 74 -8.74 -26.90 24.29
N LEU A 75 -7.94 -27.05 23.22
CA LEU A 75 -7.99 -28.18 22.29
C LEU A 75 -6.91 -29.25 22.60
N SER A 76 -6.01 -29.06 23.57
CA SER A 76 -5.00 -30.08 23.90
C SER A 76 -5.57 -31.27 24.68
N GLU A 77 -6.78 -31.16 25.24
CA GLU A 77 -7.57 -32.33 25.69
C GLU A 77 -8.42 -32.94 24.56
N ALA A 78 -8.43 -32.34 23.36
CA ALA A 78 -9.22 -32.79 22.20
C ALA A 78 -8.40 -32.97 20.90
N LEU A 79 -7.07 -32.84 20.92
CA LEU A 79 -6.17 -32.96 19.77
C LEU A 79 -5.74 -34.43 19.54
N ALA A 80 -6.72 -35.25 19.19
CA ALA A 80 -6.49 -36.09 18.01
C ALA A 80 -6.61 -35.15 16.79
N PRO A 81 -5.79 -35.28 15.73
CA PRO A 81 -6.10 -34.58 14.47
C PRO A 81 -7.56 -34.90 14.12
N PRO A 82 -8.40 -33.91 13.75
CA PRO A 82 -9.82 -34.14 13.51
C PRO A 82 -9.95 -35.30 12.54
N GLN A 83 -10.41 -36.44 13.05
CA GLN A 83 -10.51 -37.64 12.25
C GLN A 83 -11.51 -37.32 11.15
N ALA A 84 -11.07 -37.43 9.89
CA ALA A 84 -11.95 -37.21 8.75
C ALA A 84 -13.20 -38.09 8.92
N PHE A 85 -14.34 -37.46 9.20
CA PHE A 85 -15.58 -38.17 9.53
C PHE A 85 -16.22 -38.83 8.31
N ALA A 86 -15.77 -38.45 7.10
CA ALA A 86 -16.20 -39.04 5.85
C ALA A 86 -15.05 -39.03 4.84
N LYS A 87 -14.86 -40.16 4.15
CA LYS A 87 -14.04 -40.27 2.95
C LYS A 87 -14.97 -40.32 1.74
N VAL A 88 -14.69 -39.51 0.73
CA VAL A 88 -15.45 -39.52 -0.53
C VAL A 88 -15.07 -40.79 -1.29
N ASN A 89 -15.99 -41.75 -1.39
CA ASN A 89 -15.72 -43.05 -2.03
C ASN A 89 -15.73 -42.99 -3.56
N SER A 90 -16.47 -42.06 -4.17
CA SER A 90 -16.51 -41.91 -5.63
C SER A 90 -17.05 -40.53 -6.02
N ILE A 91 -16.44 -39.92 -7.03
CA ILE A 91 -16.91 -38.66 -7.64
C ILE A 91 -17.48 -39.01 -9.01
N SER A 92 -18.71 -38.56 -9.31
CA SER A 92 -19.30 -38.74 -10.64
C SER A 92 -18.59 -37.83 -11.66
N PRO A 93 -18.17 -38.34 -12.83
CA PRO A 93 -17.54 -37.55 -13.87
C PRO A 93 -18.50 -36.46 -14.37
N GLY A 94 -18.03 -35.21 -14.42
CA GLY A 94 -18.83 -34.04 -14.81
C GLY A 94 -19.58 -33.34 -13.68
N SER A 95 -19.44 -33.80 -12.42
CA SER A 95 -20.00 -33.07 -11.26
C SER A 95 -19.14 -31.87 -10.84
N PRO A 96 -19.71 -30.86 -10.14
CA PRO A 96 -18.97 -29.69 -9.64
C PRO A 96 -17.78 -30.07 -8.75
N ALA A 97 -17.88 -31.18 -8.02
CA ALA A 97 -16.80 -31.71 -7.18
C ALA A 97 -15.60 -32.24 -7.99
N SER A 98 -15.86 -32.81 -9.18
CA SER A 98 -14.82 -33.28 -10.09
C SER A 98 -13.98 -32.13 -10.66
N LEU A 99 -14.61 -31.00 -10.95
CA LEU A 99 -13.93 -29.81 -11.48
C LEU A 99 -13.04 -29.17 -10.41
N ALA A 100 -13.53 -29.07 -9.18
CA ALA A 100 -12.78 -28.49 -8.07
C ALA A 100 -11.50 -29.27 -7.71
N VAL A 101 -11.55 -30.61 -7.72
CA VAL A 101 -10.36 -31.45 -7.46
C VAL A 101 -9.31 -31.33 -8.57
N SER A 102 -9.74 -31.14 -9.82
CA SER A 102 -8.82 -30.95 -10.95
C SER A 102 -8.12 -29.59 -10.98
N GLN A 103 -8.55 -28.63 -10.15
CA GLN A 103 -8.03 -27.27 -10.13
C GLN A 103 -7.27 -26.98 -8.83
N GLY A 104 -6.09 -27.56 -8.70
CA GLY A 104 -5.05 -27.08 -7.80
C GLY A 104 -3.74 -27.89 -7.91
N PRO A 105 -2.53 -27.29 -7.82
CA PRO A 105 -2.16 -25.88 -7.99
C PRO A 105 -1.11 -25.72 -9.13
N ALA A 106 -1.48 -25.04 -10.21
CA ALA A 106 -0.62 -24.21 -11.07
C ALA A 106 -1.28 -24.06 -12.45
N THR A 107 -1.97 -22.94 -12.67
CA THR A 107 -1.58 -21.99 -13.73
C THR A 107 -2.41 -20.72 -13.62
N GLN A 108 -1.69 -19.62 -13.78
CA GLN A 108 -2.14 -18.24 -13.77
C GLN A 108 -3.33 -17.96 -14.70
N ILE A 109 -4.25 -17.14 -14.19
CA ILE A 109 -4.79 -15.93 -14.82
C ILE A 109 -5.23 -16.08 -16.29
N CYS A 110 -6.55 -16.11 -16.49
CA CYS A 110 -7.17 -15.46 -17.63
C CYS A 110 -8.40 -14.65 -17.17
N THR A 111 -8.16 -13.35 -17.09
CA THR A 111 -9.02 -12.26 -17.57
C THR A 111 -10.37 -12.01 -16.87
N HIS A 112 -10.32 -11.14 -15.86
CA HIS A 112 -10.90 -9.79 -15.95
C HIS A 112 -12.32 -9.64 -16.51
N THR A 113 -13.31 -10.46 -16.14
CA THR A 113 -14.73 -10.16 -16.46
C THR A 113 -15.74 -10.80 -15.50
N VAL A 114 -15.58 -10.65 -14.18
CA VAL A 114 -16.68 -11.00 -13.24
C VAL A 114 -16.91 -9.95 -12.14
N LEU A 115 -16.03 -8.94 -11.98
CA LEU A 115 -16.26 -7.92 -10.95
C LEU A 115 -17.32 -6.87 -11.31
N VAL A 116 -17.64 -6.67 -12.59
CA VAL A 116 -18.68 -5.71 -13.00
C VAL A 116 -20.10 -6.25 -12.73
N CYS A 117 -20.32 -7.56 -12.86
CA CYS A 117 -21.67 -8.12 -12.71
C CYS A 117 -22.17 -8.16 -11.26
N LYS A 118 -21.29 -8.22 -10.24
CA LYS A 118 -21.72 -8.28 -8.83
C LYS A 118 -21.96 -6.92 -8.19
N TRP A 119 -21.36 -5.85 -8.74
CA TRP A 119 -21.63 -4.47 -8.32
C TRP A 119 -22.91 -3.90 -8.93
N MET A 120 -23.26 -4.27 -10.18
CA MET A 120 -24.49 -3.77 -10.82
C MET A 120 -25.79 -4.36 -10.24
N THR A 121 -25.79 -5.59 -9.68
CA THR A 121 -27.01 -6.17 -9.09
C THR A 121 -27.35 -5.57 -7.71
N ARG A 122 -26.39 -5.00 -6.99
CA ARG A 122 -26.64 -4.33 -5.70
C ARG A 122 -27.09 -2.87 -5.83
N LEU A 123 -26.87 -2.23 -6.98
CA LEU A 123 -27.29 -0.86 -7.23
C LEU A 123 -28.72 -0.74 -7.80
N TRP A 124 -29.29 -1.83 -8.35
CA TRP A 124 -30.70 -1.85 -8.81
C TRP A 124 -31.69 -2.21 -7.68
N SER A 125 -31.29 -2.97 -6.67
CA SER A 125 -32.21 -3.35 -5.56
C SER A 125 -32.41 -2.28 -4.48
N LEU A 126 -31.94 -1.05 -4.69
CA LEU A 126 -32.07 0.05 -3.73
C LEU A 126 -32.51 1.37 -4.41
N ALA A 127 -33.55 1.32 -5.23
CA ALA A 127 -34.35 2.49 -5.62
C ALA A 127 -35.67 2.07 -6.27
N PRO A 128 -36.77 2.80 -6.01
CA PRO A 128 -37.44 3.02 -4.73
C PRO A 128 -38.39 1.87 -4.34
#